data_AF-A0A1I4D5G3-F1
#
_entry.id   AF-A0A1I4D5G3-F1
#
_cell.length_a   1.000
_cell.length_b   1.000
_cell.length_c   1.000
_cell.angle_alpha   90.00
_cell.angle_beta   90.00
_cell.angle_gamma   90.00
#
_symmetry.space_group_name_H-M   'P 1'
#
loop_
_entity.id
_entity.type
_entity.pdbx_description
1 polymer ?
#
loop_
_entity_poly.entity_id
_entity_poly.type
_entity_poly.pdbx_seq_one_letter_code
_entity_poly.pdbx_strand_id
1 'polypeptide(L)'
;MSARPVLLVSVPAVHLSTIELPGSIYPWRCLRDAVLPPDLRLALLLVMQAAEAQQTEVRFVARPEIFTHGAAREWLDAQAGGAEDHLALTDGNTLRLLPGLRNHMFFFPRGMTSREAALQRLVRLVPEAFAGLASQVNGTLSFRLGARWVRPPLLPLGFAVTPAGEPAQYIPFVWLPGNHGHAGVLSEKEAMAGLPLLKPPHFVPLTLGALSDHPFVVELAKQVRDVVLDPAKGPLLIGLPALDRDDAATKDQVEAVLEAFSRTGVALPRRSSWSVRFVAGMPDPAALAGGRLTLHARVPFWHFGRDVLDAAAELVLTGSGTLSAARSLFTTWLGREVAVQRIRPQMGLMPVTVGQVP
;
A
#
# COMPACT_ATOMS: atom_id res chain seq x y z
N MET A 1 -36.35 14.87 12.95
CA MET A 1 -35.21 13.92 12.84
C MET A 1 -34.32 14.46 11.73
N SER A 2 -33.05 14.79 12.01
CA SER A 2 -32.14 15.23 10.94
C SER A 2 -31.87 14.05 10.02
N ALA A 3 -31.94 14.25 8.70
CA ALA A 3 -31.51 13.24 7.75
C ALA A 3 -30.03 12.91 8.00
N ARG A 4 -29.66 11.63 7.86
CA ARG A 4 -28.24 11.22 7.95
C ARG A 4 -27.49 11.82 6.76
N PRO A 5 -26.25 12.31 6.94
CA PRO A 5 -25.44 12.78 5.84
C PRO A 5 -25.18 11.64 4.85
N VAL A 6 -25.11 11.97 3.55
CA VAL A 6 -24.89 11.00 2.47
C VAL A 6 -23.53 11.25 1.83
N LEU A 7 -22.76 10.18 1.65
CA LEU A 7 -21.49 10.16 0.90
C LEU A 7 -21.69 9.37 -0.39
N LEU A 8 -21.37 9.99 -1.53
CA LEU A 8 -21.26 9.27 -2.79
C LEU A 8 -19.87 8.67 -2.95
N VAL A 9 -19.77 7.43 -3.42
CA VAL A 9 -18.50 6.76 -3.67
C VAL A 9 -18.47 6.24 -5.11
N SER A 10 -17.40 6.54 -5.85
CA SER A 10 -17.17 5.92 -7.16
C SER A 10 -15.97 4.98 -7.12
N VAL A 11 -16.09 3.89 -7.88
CA VAL A 11 -15.07 2.85 -8.06
C VAL A 11 -14.64 2.85 -9.53
N PRO A 12 -13.37 2.56 -9.87
CA PRO A 12 -12.95 2.47 -11.27
C PRO A 12 -13.76 1.40 -12.01
N ALA A 13 -14.35 1.76 -13.16
CA ALA A 13 -15.31 0.89 -13.86
C ALA A 13 -14.71 -0.45 -14.32
N VAL A 14 -13.39 -0.53 -14.51
CA VAL A 14 -12.72 -1.79 -14.86
C VAL A 14 -13.02 -2.89 -13.83
N HIS A 15 -13.11 -2.52 -12.55
CA HIS A 15 -13.41 -3.43 -11.43
C HIS A 15 -14.91 -3.71 -11.26
N LEU A 16 -15.77 -3.03 -12.03
CA LEU A 16 -17.22 -3.23 -12.03
C LEU A 16 -17.70 -4.00 -13.27
N SER A 17 -16.82 -4.26 -14.24
CA SER A 17 -17.19 -4.76 -15.57
C SER A 17 -17.91 -6.12 -15.58
N THR A 18 -17.68 -6.94 -14.55
CA THR A 18 -18.26 -8.28 -14.38
C THR A 18 -19.42 -8.34 -13.37
N ILE A 19 -19.78 -7.20 -12.77
CA ILE A 19 -20.78 -7.13 -11.69
C ILE A 19 -22.10 -6.63 -12.27
N GLU A 20 -23.17 -7.39 -12.08
CA GLU A 20 -24.53 -6.93 -12.40
C GLU A 20 -24.99 -5.89 -11.37
N LEU A 21 -25.02 -4.62 -11.78
CA LEU A 21 -25.45 -3.52 -10.94
C LEU A 21 -26.94 -3.21 -11.19
N PRO A 22 -27.74 -2.98 -10.14
CA PRO A 22 -29.18 -2.70 -10.28
C PRO A 22 -29.47 -1.32 -10.91
N GLY A 23 -28.47 -0.45 -11.01
CA GLY A 23 -28.60 0.89 -11.57
C GLY A 23 -27.32 1.71 -11.41
N SER A 24 -27.38 2.98 -11.83
CA SER A 24 -26.25 3.90 -11.74
C SER A 24 -25.96 4.39 -10.32
N ILE A 25 -26.93 4.29 -9.41
CA ILE A 25 -26.70 4.39 -7.97
C ILE A 25 -27.07 3.06 -7.35
N TYR A 26 -26.20 2.52 -6.51
CA TYR A 26 -26.41 1.22 -5.89
C TYR A 26 -25.85 1.17 -4.46
N PRO A 27 -26.40 0.29 -3.61
CA PRO A 27 -25.97 0.13 -2.23
C PRO A 27 -24.72 -0.75 -2.12
N TRP A 28 -23.97 -0.60 -1.03
CA TRP A 28 -22.78 -1.40 -0.69
C TRP A 28 -22.94 -2.91 -0.90
N ARG A 29 -24.11 -3.46 -0.57
CA ARG A 29 -24.41 -4.90 -0.67
C ARG A 29 -24.17 -5.50 -2.07
N CYS A 30 -24.20 -4.69 -3.12
CA CYS A 30 -23.88 -5.14 -4.49
C CYS A 30 -22.37 -5.43 -4.69
N LEU A 31 -21.49 -4.85 -3.87
CA LEU A 31 -20.04 -5.04 -3.96
C LEU A 31 -19.52 -6.02 -2.91
N ARG A 32 -20.28 -6.26 -1.83
CA ARG A 32 -19.84 -7.10 -0.70
C ARG A 32 -19.44 -8.51 -1.13
N ASP A 33 -20.25 -9.10 -2.02
CA ASP A 33 -20.12 -10.50 -2.43
C ASP A 33 -19.43 -10.63 -3.81
N ALA A 34 -18.97 -9.51 -4.38
CA ALA A 34 -18.28 -9.48 -5.66
C ALA A 34 -16.80 -9.88 -5.52
N VAL A 35 -16.25 -10.51 -6.57
CA VAL A 35 -14.81 -10.79 -6.67
C VAL A 35 -14.10 -9.49 -7.03
N LEU A 36 -13.51 -8.84 -6.03
CA LEU A 36 -12.78 -7.57 -6.17
C LEU A 36 -11.29 -7.78 -5.89
N PRO A 37 -10.40 -6.96 -6.48
CA PRO A 37 -8.99 -6.94 -6.10
C PRO A 37 -8.82 -6.74 -4.58
N PRO A 38 -7.87 -7.42 -3.92
CA PRO A 38 -7.71 -7.38 -2.47
C PRO A 38 -7.65 -5.96 -1.87
N ASP A 39 -6.86 -5.07 -2.49
CA ASP A 39 -6.69 -3.70 -2.01
C ASP A 39 -7.95 -2.84 -2.21
N LEU A 40 -8.72 -3.08 -3.27
CA LEU A 40 -10.02 -2.43 -3.46
C LEU A 40 -11.01 -2.89 -2.39
N ARG A 41 -11.05 -4.20 -2.11
CA ARG A 41 -11.90 -4.76 -1.05
C ARG A 41 -11.56 -4.17 0.31
N LEU A 42 -10.27 -4.03 0.64
CA LEU A 42 -9.80 -3.39 1.87
C LEU A 42 -10.16 -1.89 1.92
N ALA A 43 -9.94 -1.15 0.82
CA ALA A 43 -10.30 0.26 0.75
C ALA A 43 -11.82 0.47 0.96
N LEU A 44 -12.65 -0.37 0.35
CA LEU A 44 -14.10 -0.34 0.54
C LEU A 44 -14.50 -0.66 1.98
N LEU A 45 -13.92 -1.71 2.58
CA LEU A 45 -14.16 -2.04 3.98
C LEU A 45 -13.82 -0.86 4.90
N LEU A 46 -12.68 -0.21 4.67
CA LEU A 46 -12.23 0.96 5.43
C LEU A 46 -13.22 2.12 5.31
N VAL A 47 -13.67 2.43 4.09
CA VAL A 47 -14.66 3.49 3.84
C VAL A 47 -15.99 3.18 4.53
N MET A 48 -16.46 1.94 4.45
CA MET A 48 -17.72 1.52 5.07
C MET A 48 -17.65 1.60 6.60
N GLN A 49 -16.57 1.14 7.23
CA GLN A 49 -16.39 1.25 8.69
C GLN A 49 -16.32 2.70 9.14
N ALA A 50 -15.62 3.55 8.38
CA ALA A 50 -15.52 4.97 8.70
C ALA A 50 -16.88 5.68 8.58
N ALA A 51 -17.65 5.36 7.54
CA ALA A 51 -18.98 5.93 7.35
C ALA A 51 -19.95 5.46 8.44
N GLU A 52 -19.90 4.19 8.84
CA GLU A 52 -20.70 3.66 9.94
C GLU A 52 -20.38 4.38 11.25
N ALA A 53 -19.11 4.56 11.57
CA ALA A 53 -18.67 5.29 12.77
C ALA A 53 -19.15 6.76 12.78
N GLN A 54 -19.31 7.37 11.61
CA GLN A 54 -19.80 8.74 11.44
C GLN A 54 -21.33 8.82 11.22
N GLN A 55 -22.03 7.68 11.21
CA GLN A 55 -23.46 7.59 10.89
C GLN A 55 -23.82 8.16 9.51
N THR A 56 -22.89 8.06 8.56
CA THR A 56 -23.03 8.53 7.17
C THR A 56 -23.57 7.41 6.29
N GLU A 57 -24.59 7.70 5.50
CA GLU A 57 -25.09 6.76 4.49
C GLU A 57 -24.15 6.75 3.28
N VAL A 58 -23.71 5.57 2.85
CA VAL A 58 -22.87 5.41 1.66
C VAL A 58 -23.70 4.92 0.48
N ARG A 59 -23.62 5.65 -0.64
CA ARG A 59 -24.19 5.25 -1.92
C ARG A 59 -23.11 5.18 -2.97
N PHE A 60 -23.07 4.09 -3.73
CA PHE A 60 -22.11 3.94 -4.81
C PHE A 60 -22.66 4.46 -6.12
N VAL A 61 -21.80 5.05 -6.94
CA VAL A 61 -22.15 5.63 -8.24
C VAL A 61 -21.41 4.88 -9.35
N ALA A 62 -22.16 4.22 -10.22
CA ALA A 62 -21.65 3.64 -11.46
C ALA A 62 -21.52 4.75 -12.52
N ARG A 63 -20.37 4.84 -13.18
CA ARG A 63 -20.12 5.77 -14.30
C ARG A 63 -20.38 7.25 -13.96
N PRO A 64 -19.71 7.82 -12.95
CA PRO A 64 -19.85 9.25 -12.59
C PRO A 64 -19.68 10.23 -13.78
N GLU A 65 -18.93 9.85 -14.81
CA GLU A 65 -18.68 10.65 -16.02
C GLU A 65 -19.93 11.01 -16.83
N ILE A 66 -21.04 10.29 -16.67
CA ILE A 66 -22.29 10.61 -17.38
C ILE A 66 -23.08 11.73 -16.69
N PHE A 67 -22.77 12.02 -15.41
CA PHE A 67 -23.52 12.96 -14.58
C PHE A 67 -22.90 14.35 -14.55
N THR A 68 -22.57 14.87 -15.72
CA THR A 68 -21.88 16.16 -15.85
C THR A 68 -22.85 17.33 -16.07
N HIS A 69 -23.96 17.13 -16.76
CA HIS A 69 -24.94 18.19 -17.09
C HIS A 69 -26.31 17.62 -17.49
N GLY A 70 -27.31 18.51 -17.61
CA GLY A 70 -28.64 18.20 -18.14
C GLY A 70 -29.45 17.20 -17.31
N ALA A 71 -30.36 16.47 -17.97
CA ALA A 71 -31.28 15.55 -17.31
C ALA A 71 -30.58 14.43 -16.51
N ALA A 72 -29.41 13.96 -16.95
CA ALA A 72 -28.64 12.97 -16.20
C ALA A 72 -28.17 13.55 -14.85
N ARG A 73 -27.71 14.80 -14.84
CA ARG A 73 -27.30 15.47 -13.61
C ARG A 73 -28.48 15.73 -12.68
N GLU A 74 -29.58 16.27 -13.21
CA GLU A 74 -30.81 16.49 -12.43
C GLU A 74 -31.31 15.20 -11.79
N TRP A 75 -31.25 14.08 -12.54
CA TRP A 75 -31.55 12.75 -12.00
C TRP A 75 -30.60 12.38 -10.87
N LEU A 76 -29.28 12.56 -11.02
CA LEU A 76 -28.32 12.27 -9.96
C LEU A 76 -28.64 13.08 -8.70
N ASP A 77 -28.86 14.39 -8.83
CA ASP A 77 -29.11 15.27 -7.68
C ASP A 77 -30.41 14.85 -6.95
N ALA A 78 -31.45 14.44 -7.69
CA ALA A 78 -32.68 13.89 -7.11
C ALA A 78 -32.45 12.56 -6.36
N GLN A 79 -31.49 11.74 -6.80
CA GLN A 79 -31.18 10.44 -6.19
C GLN A 79 -30.04 10.50 -5.15
N ALA A 80 -29.23 11.55 -5.14
CA ALA A 80 -28.06 11.71 -4.28
C ALA A 80 -28.44 11.91 -2.80
N GLY A 81 -29.70 12.25 -2.52
CA GLY A 81 -30.19 12.41 -1.14
C GLY A 81 -29.52 13.57 -0.40
N GLY A 82 -29.15 14.64 -1.10
CA GLY A 82 -28.47 15.80 -0.52
C GLY A 82 -26.99 15.58 -0.21
N ALA A 83 -26.33 14.60 -0.83
CA ALA A 83 -24.89 14.40 -0.68
C ALA A 83 -24.11 15.67 -1.10
N GLU A 84 -23.19 16.13 -0.25
CA GLU A 84 -22.27 17.23 -0.56
C GLU A 84 -20.87 16.73 -0.97
N ASP A 85 -20.52 15.53 -0.51
CA ASP A 85 -19.21 14.94 -0.65
C ASP A 85 -19.23 13.73 -1.58
N HIS A 86 -18.16 13.59 -2.34
CA HIS A 86 -17.91 12.45 -3.20
C HIS A 86 -16.49 11.92 -2.99
N LEU A 87 -16.37 10.62 -2.73
CA LEU A 87 -15.09 9.92 -2.65
C LEU A 87 -14.84 9.13 -3.94
N ALA A 88 -13.87 9.60 -4.72
CA ALA A 88 -13.36 8.88 -5.88
C ALA A 88 -12.27 7.90 -5.46
N LEU A 89 -12.57 6.60 -5.46
CA LEU A 89 -11.56 5.56 -5.38
C LEU A 89 -10.87 5.48 -6.75
N THR A 90 -9.55 5.65 -6.80
CA THR A 90 -8.76 5.59 -8.05
C THR A 90 -7.67 4.53 -7.96
N ASP A 91 -7.55 3.74 -9.04
CA ASP A 91 -6.47 2.77 -9.24
C ASP A 91 -5.19 3.39 -9.86
N GLY A 92 -5.18 4.72 -10.01
CA GLY A 92 -4.14 5.48 -10.72
C GLY A 92 -4.37 5.64 -12.22
N ASN A 93 -5.22 4.83 -12.86
CA ASN A 93 -5.48 4.95 -14.30
C ASN A 93 -6.58 5.97 -14.62
N THR A 94 -7.56 6.12 -13.73
CA THR A 94 -8.66 7.06 -13.91
C THR A 94 -8.99 7.76 -12.60
N LEU A 95 -9.25 9.07 -12.67
CA LEU A 95 -9.83 9.84 -11.57
C LEU A 95 -11.18 10.34 -12.04
N ARG A 96 -12.25 9.78 -11.50
CA ARG A 96 -13.60 10.13 -11.91
C ARG A 96 -14.23 11.01 -10.85
N LEU A 97 -14.54 12.25 -11.22
CA LEU A 97 -15.06 13.27 -10.31
C LEU A 97 -16.54 13.54 -10.62
N LEU A 98 -17.30 13.95 -9.61
CA LEU A 98 -18.68 14.41 -9.77
C LEU A 98 -18.69 15.94 -9.65
N PRO A 99 -18.99 16.69 -10.72
CA PRO A 99 -19.07 18.16 -10.67
C PRO A 99 -20.00 18.64 -9.56
N GLY A 100 -19.83 19.87 -9.04
CA GLY A 100 -20.72 20.43 -8.02
C GLY A 100 -20.67 19.79 -6.62
N LEU A 101 -19.92 18.69 -6.43
CA LEU A 101 -19.65 18.07 -5.13
C LEU A 101 -18.22 18.39 -4.67
N ARG A 102 -17.99 18.31 -3.36
CA ARG A 102 -16.64 18.30 -2.79
C ARG A 102 -16.00 16.95 -3.08
N ASN A 103 -15.05 16.93 -4.00
CA ASN A 103 -14.43 15.69 -4.46
C ASN A 103 -13.19 15.35 -3.63
N HIS A 104 -13.17 14.13 -3.09
CA HIS A 104 -12.06 13.53 -2.36
C HIS A 104 -11.47 12.39 -3.18
N MET A 105 -10.16 12.20 -3.13
CA MET A 105 -9.49 11.11 -3.84
C MET A 105 -8.88 10.11 -2.86
N PHE A 106 -9.18 8.82 -3.02
CA PHE A 106 -8.45 7.72 -2.38
C PHE A 106 -7.69 6.95 -3.45
N PHE A 107 -6.36 6.95 -3.39
CA PHE A 107 -5.52 6.17 -4.31
C PHE A 107 -5.21 4.78 -3.74
N PHE A 108 -5.49 3.75 -4.52
CA PHE A 108 -5.16 2.35 -4.25
C PHE A 108 -4.66 1.71 -5.55
N PRO A 109 -3.99 0.56 -5.54
CA PRO A 109 -3.08 0.13 -4.49
C PRO A 109 -1.86 1.06 -4.42
N ARG A 110 -1.44 1.43 -3.21
CA ARG A 110 -0.22 2.25 -3.01
C ARG A 110 1.00 1.33 -2.94
N GLY A 111 2.13 1.76 -3.49
CA GLY A 111 3.36 0.97 -3.53
C GLY A 111 3.49 0.02 -4.72
N MET A 112 2.55 0.03 -5.67
CA MET A 112 2.70 -0.64 -6.96
C MET A 112 3.27 0.32 -8.00
N THR A 113 4.43 -0.01 -8.56
CA THR A 113 5.18 0.90 -9.44
C THR A 113 4.38 1.27 -10.69
N SER A 114 3.65 0.32 -11.29
CA SER A 114 2.81 0.57 -12.47
C SER A 114 1.69 1.58 -12.19
N ARG A 115 1.00 1.42 -11.05
CA ARG A 115 -0.15 2.25 -10.63
C ARG A 115 0.29 3.64 -10.20
N GLU A 116 1.40 3.75 -9.47
CA GLU A 116 2.01 5.03 -9.16
C GLU A 116 2.46 5.77 -10.42
N ALA A 117 3.05 5.06 -11.40
CA ALA A 117 3.43 5.65 -12.68
C ALA A 117 2.20 6.09 -13.50
N ALA A 118 1.11 5.33 -13.48
CA ALA A 118 -0.15 5.70 -14.10
C ALA A 118 -0.75 6.97 -13.49
N LEU A 119 -0.78 7.06 -12.15
CA LEU A 119 -1.24 8.24 -11.43
C LEU A 119 -0.40 9.48 -11.75
N GLN A 120 0.93 9.34 -11.77
CA GLN A 120 1.82 10.43 -12.16
C GLN A 120 1.60 10.86 -13.62
N ARG A 121 1.30 9.92 -14.53
CA ARG A 121 0.93 10.25 -15.90
C ARG A 121 -0.38 11.02 -15.94
N LEU A 122 -1.41 10.57 -15.21
CA LEU A 122 -2.70 11.23 -15.14
C LEU A 122 -2.59 12.66 -14.61
N VAL A 123 -1.81 12.87 -13.55
CA VAL A 123 -1.50 14.19 -12.97
C VAL A 123 -0.83 15.12 -14.00
N ARG A 124 0.06 14.59 -14.86
CA ARG A 124 0.71 15.40 -15.91
C ARG A 124 -0.25 15.75 -17.05
N LEU A 125 -1.18 14.86 -17.38
CA LEU A 125 -2.10 15.05 -18.49
C LEU A 125 -3.27 15.97 -18.14
N VAL A 126 -3.79 15.88 -16.91
CA VAL A 126 -4.99 16.61 -16.46
C VAL A 126 -4.79 17.16 -15.04
N PRO A 127 -3.79 18.03 -14.80
CA PRO A 127 -3.49 18.55 -13.46
C PRO A 127 -4.66 19.33 -12.83
N GLU A 128 -5.52 19.95 -13.63
CA GLU A 128 -6.71 20.68 -13.20
C GLU A 128 -7.73 19.79 -12.48
N ALA A 129 -7.86 18.52 -12.86
CA ALA A 129 -8.74 17.58 -12.18
C ALA A 129 -8.31 17.36 -10.72
N PHE A 130 -7.00 17.35 -10.47
CA PHE A 130 -6.46 17.21 -9.11
C PHE A 130 -6.51 18.53 -8.34
N ALA A 131 -6.45 19.67 -9.02
CA ALA A 131 -6.53 20.98 -8.38
C ALA A 131 -7.92 21.26 -7.81
N GLY A 132 -8.97 20.68 -8.39
CA GLY A 132 -10.35 20.75 -7.90
C GLY A 132 -10.65 19.81 -6.72
N LEU A 133 -9.69 19.00 -6.24
CA LEU A 133 -9.91 18.11 -5.12
C LEU A 133 -10.03 18.89 -3.80
N ALA A 134 -11.10 18.59 -3.05
CA ALA A 134 -11.27 19.05 -1.68
C ALA A 134 -10.22 18.43 -0.75
N SER A 135 -9.88 17.14 -0.95
CA SER A 135 -8.76 16.50 -0.25
C SER A 135 -8.28 15.20 -0.91
N GLN A 136 -7.16 14.69 -0.41
CA GLN A 136 -6.60 13.37 -0.69
C GLN A 136 -6.69 12.51 0.57
N VAL A 137 -7.43 11.41 0.50
CA VAL A 137 -7.49 10.39 1.54
C VAL A 137 -6.30 9.46 1.39
N ASN A 138 -5.44 9.38 2.41
CA ASN A 138 -4.23 8.54 2.44
C ASN A 138 -3.21 8.75 1.30
N GLY A 139 -3.41 9.77 0.46
CA GLY A 139 -2.50 10.20 -0.60
C GLY A 139 -1.57 11.31 -0.12
N THR A 140 -0.52 11.61 -0.90
CA THR A 140 0.39 12.75 -0.64
C THR A 140 0.82 13.44 -1.92
N LEU A 141 0.01 13.39 -2.98
CA LEU A 141 0.38 13.98 -4.26
C LEU A 141 0.50 15.49 -4.14
N SER A 142 1.48 16.01 -4.85
CA SER A 142 1.67 17.43 -5.13
C SER A 142 2.04 17.56 -6.60
N PHE A 143 1.51 18.56 -7.26
CA PHE A 143 1.69 18.76 -8.70
C PHE A 143 1.69 20.23 -9.05
N ARG A 144 2.03 20.54 -10.29
CA ARG A 144 2.15 21.92 -10.76
C ARG A 144 1.01 22.25 -11.72
N LEU A 145 0.33 23.36 -11.49
CA LEU A 145 -0.68 23.94 -12.37
C LEU A 145 -0.19 25.31 -12.83
N GLY A 146 0.28 25.40 -14.07
CA GLY A 146 0.99 26.59 -14.58
C GLY A 146 2.28 26.87 -13.78
N ALA A 147 2.37 28.04 -13.14
CA ALA A 147 3.51 28.39 -12.28
C ALA A 147 3.35 27.95 -10.81
N ARG A 148 2.15 27.52 -10.41
CA ARG A 148 1.80 27.27 -9.00
C ARG A 148 1.95 25.80 -8.64
N TRP A 149 2.58 25.52 -7.50
CA TRP A 149 2.47 24.20 -6.86
C TRP A 149 1.14 24.07 -6.13
N VAL A 150 0.44 22.99 -6.40
CA VAL A 150 -0.85 22.64 -5.80
C VAL A 150 -0.66 21.36 -4.99
N ARG A 151 -1.18 21.40 -3.76
CA ARG A 151 -1.18 20.27 -2.83
C ARG A 151 -2.54 20.24 -2.16
N PRO A 152 -3.48 19.41 -2.64
CA PRO A 152 -4.77 19.26 -1.97
C PRO A 152 -4.57 18.80 -0.52
N PRO A 153 -5.45 19.22 0.42
CA PRO A 153 -5.40 18.80 1.82
C PRO A 153 -5.33 17.29 1.99
N LEU A 154 -4.68 16.82 3.06
CA LEU A 154 -4.52 15.40 3.34
C LEU A 154 -5.50 14.98 4.43
N LEU A 155 -6.20 13.87 4.22
CA LEU A 155 -7.06 13.24 5.22
C LEU A 155 -6.53 11.83 5.53
N PRO A 156 -6.07 11.56 6.76
CA PRO A 156 -5.74 10.20 7.15
C PRO A 156 -7.01 9.39 7.41
N LEU A 157 -7.02 8.16 6.91
CA LEU A 157 -8.04 7.16 7.18
C LEU A 157 -7.35 5.81 7.37
N GLY A 158 -7.64 5.09 8.45
CA GLY A 158 -7.01 3.80 8.70
C GLY A 158 -7.80 3.00 9.72
N PHE A 159 -7.60 1.69 9.73
CA PHE A 159 -8.33 0.79 10.61
C PHE A 159 -7.95 0.99 12.07
N ALA A 160 -8.92 0.88 12.98
CA ALA A 160 -8.62 0.73 14.40
C ALA A 160 -8.03 -0.66 14.69
N VAL A 161 -8.65 -1.69 14.11
CA VAL A 161 -8.26 -3.10 14.22
C VAL A 161 -7.99 -3.63 12.83
N THR A 162 -6.87 -4.32 12.65
CA THR A 162 -6.48 -4.90 11.37
C THR A 162 -7.55 -5.90 10.90
N PRO A 163 -8.05 -5.79 9.67
CA PRO A 163 -9.06 -6.72 9.16
C PRO A 163 -8.57 -8.17 9.22
N ALA A 164 -9.43 -9.08 9.67
CA ALA A 164 -9.11 -10.50 9.67
C ALA A 164 -8.88 -10.99 8.23
N GLY A 165 -7.75 -11.68 8.02
CA GLY A 165 -7.36 -12.29 6.76
C GLY A 165 -6.97 -13.75 6.96
N GLU A 166 -6.47 -14.37 5.89
CA GLU A 166 -5.84 -15.67 6.02
C GLU A 166 -4.61 -15.59 6.93
N PRO A 167 -4.34 -16.62 7.75
CA PRO A 167 -3.15 -16.64 8.58
C PRO A 167 -1.88 -16.47 7.74
N ALA A 168 -0.96 -15.63 8.22
CA ALA A 168 0.31 -15.44 7.55
C ALA A 168 1.08 -16.77 7.39
N GLN A 169 1.65 -16.95 6.20
CA GLN A 169 2.58 -18.04 5.92
C GLN A 169 4.01 -17.53 6.10
N TYR A 170 4.79 -18.28 6.88
CA TYR A 170 6.20 -18.02 7.13
C TYR A 170 7.05 -18.94 6.28
N ILE A 171 7.97 -18.35 5.54
CA ILE A 171 8.74 -19.01 4.49
C ILE A 171 10.22 -18.76 4.80
N PRO A 172 11.08 -19.79 4.87
CA PRO A 172 12.49 -19.58 5.18
C PRO A 172 13.18 -18.81 4.07
N PHE A 173 14.18 -18.01 4.44
CA PHE A 173 15.04 -17.35 3.48
C PHE A 173 16.01 -18.35 2.85
N VAL A 174 15.98 -18.51 1.53
CA VAL A 174 16.95 -19.31 0.78
C VAL A 174 17.66 -18.42 -0.25
N TRP A 175 19.00 -18.43 -0.24
CA TRP A 175 19.81 -17.66 -1.18
C TRP A 175 20.64 -18.55 -2.10
N LEU A 176 20.31 -18.50 -3.40
CA LEU A 176 21.07 -19.14 -4.48
C LEU A 176 21.39 -18.09 -5.55
N PRO A 177 22.61 -17.53 -5.58
CA PRO A 177 23.01 -16.54 -6.58
C PRO A 177 22.78 -17.06 -8.01
N GLY A 178 22.13 -16.27 -8.85
CA GLY A 178 21.88 -16.61 -10.25
C GLY A 178 20.79 -17.65 -10.49
N ASN A 179 20.11 -18.15 -9.44
CA ASN A 179 18.99 -19.09 -9.58
C ASN A 179 17.85 -18.75 -8.61
N HIS A 180 17.33 -17.53 -8.73
CA HIS A 180 16.32 -16.97 -7.82
C HIS A 180 14.96 -17.69 -7.91
N GLY A 181 14.52 -18.09 -9.11
CA GLY A 181 13.31 -18.89 -9.28
C GLY A 181 13.37 -20.23 -8.54
N HIS A 182 14.51 -20.94 -8.59
CA HIS A 182 14.66 -22.18 -7.82
C HIS A 182 14.69 -21.94 -6.31
N ALA A 183 15.37 -20.87 -5.85
CA ALA A 183 15.35 -20.48 -4.45
C ALA A 183 13.94 -20.15 -3.95
N GLY A 184 13.12 -19.49 -4.77
CA GLY A 184 11.71 -19.25 -4.48
C GLY A 184 10.92 -20.54 -4.28
N VAL A 185 11.09 -21.52 -5.18
CA VAL A 185 10.45 -22.85 -5.07
C VAL A 185 10.91 -23.60 -3.81
N LEU A 186 12.20 -23.61 -3.49
CA LEU A 186 12.71 -24.27 -2.29
C LEU A 186 12.15 -23.64 -1.02
N SER A 187 12.11 -22.31 -0.98
CA SER A 187 11.56 -21.56 0.15
C SER A 187 10.08 -21.90 0.35
N GLU A 188 9.27 -21.84 -0.71
CA GLU A 188 7.83 -22.10 -0.66
C GLU A 188 7.49 -23.53 -0.20
N LYS A 189 8.28 -24.54 -0.60
CA LYS A 189 8.10 -25.93 -0.15
C LYS A 189 8.26 -26.12 1.36
N GLU A 190 9.00 -25.23 2.01
CA GLU A 190 9.23 -25.24 3.47
C GLU A 190 8.29 -24.27 4.21
N ALA A 191 7.28 -23.70 3.54
CA ALA A 191 6.35 -22.76 4.15
C ALA A 191 5.56 -23.37 5.33
N MET A 192 5.42 -22.60 6.41
CA MET A 192 4.69 -23.00 7.61
C MET A 192 3.71 -21.91 8.05
N ALA A 193 2.47 -22.30 8.37
CA ALA A 193 1.48 -21.40 8.94
C ALA A 193 1.68 -21.25 10.46
N GLY A 194 1.51 -20.03 10.99
CA GLY A 194 1.38 -19.80 12.43
C GLY A 194 2.64 -20.13 13.27
N LEU A 195 3.83 -20.00 12.70
CA LEU A 195 5.07 -20.38 13.39
C LEU A 195 5.36 -19.42 14.56
N PRO A 196 5.45 -19.89 15.82
CA PRO A 196 5.69 -19.02 16.96
C PRO A 196 7.05 -18.34 16.88
N LEU A 197 7.10 -17.07 17.25
CA LEU A 197 8.33 -16.29 17.35
C LEU A 197 8.82 -16.31 18.80
N LEU A 198 9.99 -16.91 19.03
CA LEU A 198 10.58 -17.04 20.37
C LEU A 198 11.21 -15.73 20.87
N LYS A 199 11.40 -14.75 19.99
CA LYS A 199 11.94 -13.43 20.28
C LYS A 199 11.13 -12.38 19.52
N PRO A 200 11.05 -11.14 20.04
CA PRO A 200 10.43 -10.05 19.31
C PRO A 200 11.07 -9.88 17.92
N PRO A 201 10.28 -9.82 16.83
CA PRO A 201 10.81 -9.72 15.48
C PRO A 201 11.12 -8.28 15.08
N HIS A 202 11.95 -8.14 14.06
CA HIS A 202 11.98 -6.97 13.20
C HIS A 202 11.18 -7.27 11.93
N PHE A 203 10.05 -6.61 11.73
CA PHE A 203 9.22 -6.77 10.53
C PHE A 203 9.38 -5.61 9.55
N VAL A 204 9.53 -5.97 8.27
CA VAL A 204 9.69 -5.05 7.14
C VAL A 204 8.71 -5.44 6.03
N PRO A 205 7.51 -4.84 5.97
CA PRO A 205 6.58 -5.09 4.87
C PRO A 205 7.09 -4.43 3.58
N LEU A 206 7.19 -5.22 2.50
CA LEU A 206 7.67 -4.73 1.21
C LEU A 206 6.52 -4.40 0.26
N THR A 207 6.81 -3.46 -0.64
CA THR A 207 6.01 -3.18 -1.83
C THR A 207 6.95 -3.12 -3.04
N LEU A 208 6.44 -3.21 -4.26
CA LEU A 208 7.26 -3.02 -5.47
C LEU A 208 7.94 -1.65 -5.47
N GLY A 209 7.28 -0.63 -4.94
CA GLY A 209 7.84 0.71 -4.76
C GLY A 209 8.98 0.75 -3.74
N ALA A 210 8.95 -0.09 -2.69
CA ALA A 210 10.08 -0.26 -1.76
C ALA A 210 11.24 -1.02 -2.41
N LEU A 211 10.95 -2.08 -3.18
CA LEU A 211 11.96 -2.82 -3.93
C LEU A 211 12.63 -1.98 -5.03
N SER A 212 11.95 -0.95 -5.52
CA SER A 212 12.48 0.00 -6.50
C SER A 212 13.39 1.07 -5.86
N ASP A 213 13.41 1.20 -4.53
CA ASP A 213 14.29 2.11 -3.79
C ASP A 213 15.63 1.42 -3.50
N HIS A 214 16.57 1.50 -4.45
CA HIS A 214 17.84 0.77 -4.37
C HIS A 214 18.63 1.01 -3.06
N PRO A 215 18.83 2.25 -2.57
CA PRO A 215 19.44 2.48 -1.26
C PRO A 215 18.75 1.73 -0.10
N PHE A 216 17.42 1.67 -0.11
CA PHE A 216 16.67 0.91 0.90
C PHE A 216 16.92 -0.59 0.79
N VAL A 217 16.92 -1.14 -0.42
CA VAL A 217 17.17 -2.57 -0.67
C VAL A 217 18.60 -2.96 -0.27
N VAL A 218 19.60 -2.11 -0.52
CA VAL A 218 20.98 -2.33 -0.06
C VAL A 218 21.06 -2.46 1.46
N GLU A 219 20.37 -1.57 2.19
CA GLU A 219 20.35 -1.61 3.65
C GLU A 219 19.63 -2.84 4.19
N LEU A 220 18.49 -3.20 3.59
CA LEU A 220 17.77 -4.43 3.95
C LEU A 220 18.61 -5.68 3.66
N ALA A 221 19.32 -5.75 2.53
CA ALA A 221 20.20 -6.87 2.21
C ALA A 221 21.36 -7.02 3.22
N LYS A 222 21.91 -5.91 3.72
CA LYS A 222 22.91 -5.94 4.81
C LYS A 222 22.31 -6.50 6.10
N GLN A 223 21.09 -6.10 6.46
CA GLN A 223 20.40 -6.64 7.64
C GLN A 223 20.12 -8.14 7.49
N VAL A 224 19.68 -8.59 6.31
CA VAL A 224 19.51 -10.01 6.01
C VAL A 224 20.82 -10.76 6.19
N ARG A 225 21.92 -10.30 5.58
CA ARG A 225 23.25 -10.91 5.73
C ARG A 225 23.62 -11.05 7.20
N ASP A 226 23.46 -9.98 7.95
CA ASP A 226 23.86 -9.88 9.34
C ASP A 226 23.06 -10.83 10.25
N VAL A 227 21.74 -10.95 10.05
CA VAL A 227 20.88 -11.89 10.80
C VAL A 227 21.11 -13.32 10.37
N VAL A 228 21.36 -13.57 9.08
CA VAL A 228 21.73 -14.90 8.61
C VAL A 228 23.04 -15.33 9.27
N LEU A 229 24.06 -14.46 9.32
CA LEU A 229 25.36 -14.76 9.93
C LEU A 229 25.32 -14.88 11.45
N ASP A 230 24.49 -14.07 12.11
CA ASP A 230 24.32 -14.04 13.57
C ASP A 230 22.83 -14.06 13.96
N PRO A 231 22.23 -15.25 14.12
CA PRO A 231 20.86 -15.42 14.59
C PRO A 231 20.55 -14.81 15.97
N ALA A 232 21.58 -14.48 16.77
CA ALA A 232 21.36 -13.88 18.09
C ALA A 232 20.72 -12.49 17.99
N LYS A 233 20.90 -11.79 16.85
CA LYS A 233 20.31 -10.48 16.53
C LYS A 233 18.77 -10.47 16.48
N GLY A 234 18.14 -11.64 16.50
CA GLY A 234 16.68 -11.78 16.50
C GLY A 234 16.10 -12.02 15.11
N PRO A 235 14.83 -12.45 15.03
CA PRO A 235 14.21 -12.81 13.76
C PRO A 235 13.89 -11.57 12.92
N LEU A 236 14.28 -11.61 11.64
CA LEU A 236 13.91 -10.63 10.62
C LEU A 236 12.79 -11.19 9.74
N LEU A 237 11.66 -10.50 9.72
CA LEU A 237 10.50 -10.85 8.92
C LEU A 237 10.38 -9.87 7.75
N ILE A 238 10.27 -10.41 6.54
CA ILE A 238 10.17 -9.64 5.30
C ILE A 238 8.80 -9.92 4.68
N GLY A 239 7.89 -8.94 4.76
CA GLY A 239 6.57 -9.06 4.15
C GLY A 239 6.68 -9.05 2.63
N LEU A 240 6.10 -10.04 1.98
CA LEU A 240 6.17 -10.19 0.53
C LEU A 240 5.32 -9.12 -0.18
N PRO A 241 5.83 -8.53 -1.28
CA PRO A 241 5.09 -7.51 -2.02
C PRO A 241 3.98 -8.14 -2.88
N ALA A 242 2.86 -7.44 -3.02
CA ALA A 242 1.92 -7.69 -4.11
C ALA A 242 2.60 -7.38 -5.46
N LEU A 243 2.37 -8.22 -6.47
CA LEU A 243 2.90 -8.03 -7.83
C LEU A 243 1.83 -7.42 -8.75
N ASP A 244 2.26 -6.89 -9.91
CA ASP A 244 1.36 -6.27 -10.90
C ASP A 244 0.40 -7.27 -11.60
N ARG A 245 0.59 -8.57 -11.39
CA ARG A 245 -0.24 -9.64 -11.95
C ARG A 245 -1.07 -10.28 -10.84
N ASP A 246 -2.36 -10.43 -11.08
CA ASP A 246 -3.34 -10.90 -10.09
C ASP A 246 -3.18 -12.41 -9.77
N ASP A 247 -2.50 -13.17 -10.63
CA ASP A 247 -2.26 -14.61 -10.51
C ASP A 247 -0.88 -14.97 -9.92
N ALA A 248 -0.15 -13.99 -9.38
CA ALA A 248 1.18 -14.20 -8.83
C ALA A 248 1.17 -15.21 -7.67
N ALA A 249 1.95 -16.29 -7.81
CA ALA A 249 2.17 -17.23 -6.73
C ALA A 249 3.18 -16.68 -5.70
N THR A 250 3.16 -17.24 -4.49
CA THR A 250 4.08 -16.84 -3.41
C THR A 250 5.55 -16.98 -3.83
N LYS A 251 5.92 -18.04 -4.57
CA LYS A 251 7.27 -18.18 -5.16
C LYS A 251 7.69 -16.99 -6.02
N ASP A 252 6.76 -16.39 -6.78
CA ASP A 252 7.07 -15.28 -7.68
C ASP A 252 7.36 -14.00 -6.88
N GLN A 253 6.66 -13.82 -5.75
CA GLN A 253 6.89 -12.72 -4.81
C GLN A 253 8.25 -12.86 -4.12
N VAL A 254 8.61 -14.08 -3.68
CA VAL A 254 9.93 -14.39 -3.13
C VAL A 254 11.01 -14.11 -4.16
N GLU A 255 10.85 -14.59 -5.39
CA GLU A 255 11.78 -14.37 -6.49
C GLU A 255 12.02 -12.87 -6.73
N ALA A 256 10.97 -12.05 -6.74
CA ALA A 256 11.09 -10.60 -6.91
C ALA A 256 11.96 -9.93 -5.83
N VAL A 257 11.84 -10.38 -4.57
CA VAL A 257 12.68 -9.87 -3.47
C VAL A 257 14.13 -10.34 -3.63
N LEU A 258 14.35 -11.61 -3.96
CA LEU A 258 15.70 -12.16 -4.18
C LEU A 258 16.41 -11.50 -5.37
N GLU A 259 15.67 -11.22 -6.45
CA GLU A 259 16.19 -10.48 -7.59
C GLU A 259 16.54 -9.03 -7.22
N ALA A 260 15.72 -8.37 -6.42
CA ALA A 260 16.05 -7.04 -5.91
C ALA A 260 17.35 -7.07 -5.08
N PHE A 261 17.53 -8.09 -4.23
CA PHE A 261 18.77 -8.28 -3.46
C PHE A 261 19.98 -8.56 -4.35
N SER A 262 19.86 -9.33 -5.42
CA SER A 262 20.99 -9.62 -6.32
C SER A 262 21.55 -8.37 -6.99
N ARG A 263 20.68 -7.40 -7.30
CA ARG A 263 21.06 -6.11 -7.89
C ARG A 263 21.79 -5.17 -6.92
N THR A 264 21.83 -5.48 -5.62
CA THR A 264 22.47 -4.61 -4.60
C THR A 264 24.00 -4.72 -4.57
N GLY A 265 24.57 -5.82 -5.09
CA GLY A 265 25.98 -6.14 -4.90
C GLY A 265 26.37 -6.58 -3.48
N VAL A 266 25.41 -6.66 -2.53
CA VAL A 266 25.66 -7.19 -1.18
C VAL A 266 25.84 -8.70 -1.24
N ALA A 267 26.99 -9.20 -0.79
CA ALA A 267 27.24 -10.64 -0.70
C ALA A 267 26.40 -11.29 0.41
N LEU A 268 25.41 -12.08 0.01
CA LEU A 268 24.54 -12.84 0.91
C LEU A 268 25.04 -14.30 1.08
N PRO A 269 24.94 -14.91 2.28
CA PRO A 269 25.39 -16.27 2.52
C PRO A 269 24.54 -17.30 1.76
N ARG A 270 25.17 -18.30 1.12
CA ARG A 270 24.49 -19.37 0.36
C ARG A 270 23.94 -20.46 1.27
N ARG A 271 22.93 -20.15 2.10
CA ARG A 271 22.27 -21.11 3.00
C ARG A 271 20.80 -20.76 3.23
N SER A 272 20.01 -21.76 3.63
CA SER A 272 18.67 -21.54 4.18
C SER A 272 18.78 -20.97 5.60
N SER A 273 17.85 -20.10 5.98
CA SER A 273 17.75 -19.55 7.33
C SER A 273 16.30 -19.37 7.74
N TRP A 274 15.95 -19.86 8.93
CA TRP A 274 14.69 -19.55 9.62
C TRP A 274 14.78 -18.32 10.52
N SER A 275 15.96 -17.70 10.62
CA SER A 275 16.13 -16.43 11.35
C SER A 275 15.75 -15.22 10.47
N VAL A 276 15.80 -15.39 9.15
CA VAL A 276 15.18 -14.47 8.20
C VAL A 276 14.03 -15.21 7.54
N ARG A 277 12.82 -14.63 7.54
CA ARG A 277 11.63 -15.28 6.98
C ARG A 277 10.93 -14.32 6.04
N PHE A 278 10.52 -14.83 4.88
CA PHE A 278 9.48 -14.16 4.11
C PHE A 278 8.13 -14.41 4.77
N VAL A 279 7.25 -13.43 4.66
CA VAL A 279 5.89 -13.50 5.20
C VAL A 279 4.91 -13.19 4.08
N ALA A 280 4.09 -14.18 3.71
CA ALA A 280 2.93 -13.97 2.84
C ALA A 280 1.71 -13.68 3.71
N GLY A 281 1.06 -12.53 3.48
CA GLY A 281 -0.06 -12.05 4.30
C GLY A 281 0.36 -11.19 5.50
N MET A 282 -0.58 -10.93 6.40
CA MET A 282 -0.37 -10.07 7.57
C MET A 282 0.02 -10.93 8.80
N PRO A 283 1.19 -10.68 9.44
CA PRO A 283 1.51 -11.32 10.71
C PRO A 283 0.44 -11.02 11.77
N ASP A 284 0.23 -11.98 12.68
CA ASP A 284 -0.59 -11.75 13.87
C ASP A 284 -0.02 -10.56 14.67
N PRO A 285 -0.84 -9.56 15.05
CA PRO A 285 -0.40 -8.46 15.92
C PRO A 285 0.36 -8.93 17.17
N ALA A 286 -0.06 -10.05 17.78
CA ALA A 286 0.60 -10.62 18.95
C ALA A 286 2.02 -11.12 18.63
N ALA A 287 2.26 -11.59 17.40
CA ALA A 287 3.57 -12.02 16.95
C ALA A 287 4.55 -10.84 16.75
N LEU A 288 4.02 -9.63 16.52
CA LEU A 288 4.80 -8.39 16.40
C LEU A 288 4.99 -7.66 17.73
N ALA A 289 4.32 -8.11 18.80
CA ALA A 289 4.37 -7.47 20.11
C ALA A 289 5.80 -7.35 20.64
N GLY A 290 6.16 -6.14 21.10
CA GLY A 290 7.51 -5.87 21.61
C GLY A 290 8.61 -5.82 20.54
N GLY A 291 8.26 -6.01 19.27
CA GLY A 291 9.17 -6.01 18.13
C GLY A 291 9.39 -4.63 17.53
N ARG A 292 10.11 -4.61 16.40
CA ARG A 292 10.36 -3.43 15.58
C ARG A 292 9.62 -3.53 14.26
N LEU A 293 8.99 -2.45 13.82
CA LEU A 293 8.36 -2.32 12.52
C LEU A 293 9.03 -1.21 11.72
N THR A 294 9.62 -1.56 10.57
CA THR A 294 10.21 -0.59 9.64
C THR A 294 9.34 -0.46 8.40
N LEU A 295 8.69 0.68 8.24
CA LEU A 295 7.81 0.98 7.12
C LEU A 295 8.53 1.84 6.09
N HIS A 296 8.57 1.40 4.84
CA HIS A 296 8.98 2.25 3.73
C HIS A 296 7.87 3.28 3.40
N ALA A 297 8.24 4.48 2.94
CA ALA A 297 7.29 5.57 2.64
C ALA A 297 6.19 5.24 1.63
N ARG A 298 6.40 4.20 0.81
CA ARG A 298 5.42 3.71 -0.18
C ARG A 298 4.55 2.56 0.32
N VAL A 299 4.71 2.12 1.57
CA VAL A 299 3.82 1.12 2.16
C VAL A 299 2.41 1.72 2.30
N PRO A 300 1.34 1.00 1.87
CA PRO A 300 -0.04 1.39 2.14
C PRO A 300 -0.33 1.24 3.64
N PHE A 301 -0.05 2.28 4.41
CA PHE A 301 -0.13 2.22 5.87
C PHE A 301 -1.51 1.83 6.40
N TRP A 302 -2.56 2.15 5.66
CA TRP A 302 -3.95 1.85 5.99
C TRP A 302 -4.30 0.36 5.83
N HIS A 303 -3.37 -0.49 5.37
CA HIS A 303 -3.51 -1.96 5.45
C HIS A 303 -3.29 -2.47 6.87
N PHE A 304 -2.54 -1.72 7.69
CA PHE A 304 -2.29 -2.04 9.09
C PHE A 304 -3.32 -1.27 9.92
N GLY A 305 -3.97 -1.96 10.85
CA GLY A 305 -4.73 -1.29 11.90
C GLY A 305 -3.80 -0.67 12.94
N ARG A 306 -4.37 0.20 13.79
CA ARG A 306 -3.64 0.75 14.94
C ARG A 306 -3.16 -0.34 15.87
N ASP A 307 -3.94 -1.41 16.04
CA ASP A 307 -3.55 -2.61 16.81
C ASP A 307 -2.17 -3.16 16.45
N VAL A 308 -1.84 -3.28 15.15
CA VAL A 308 -0.50 -3.76 14.71
C VAL A 308 0.58 -2.71 15.00
N LEU A 309 0.30 -1.45 14.72
CA LEU A 309 1.29 -0.37 14.84
C LEU A 309 1.59 0.00 16.30
N ASP A 310 0.62 -0.19 17.19
CA ASP A 310 0.75 0.04 18.62
C ASP A 310 1.27 -1.21 19.36
N ALA A 311 1.10 -2.42 18.80
CA ALA A 311 1.75 -3.62 19.33
C ALA A 311 3.28 -3.60 19.15
N ALA A 312 3.77 -2.97 18.08
CA ALA A 312 5.21 -2.79 17.86
C ALA A 312 5.80 -1.83 18.91
N ALA A 313 6.88 -2.24 19.57
CA ALA A 313 7.59 -1.39 20.53
C ALA A 313 8.30 -0.22 19.82
N GLU A 314 8.81 -0.47 18.61
CA GLU A 314 9.47 0.54 17.79
C GLU A 314 8.83 0.61 16.41
N LEU A 315 8.43 1.81 15.99
CA LEU A 315 7.93 2.10 14.64
C LEU A 315 8.84 3.11 13.95
N VAL A 316 9.43 2.71 12.82
CA VAL A 316 10.36 3.53 12.05
C VAL A 316 9.86 3.70 10.62
N LEU A 317 9.69 4.95 10.19
CA LEU A 317 9.46 5.29 8.80
C LEU A 317 10.81 5.51 8.08
N THR A 318 10.98 4.87 6.92
CA THR A 318 12.23 4.90 6.14
C THR A 318 12.01 5.10 4.64
N GLY A 319 13.10 5.37 3.94
CA GLY A 319 13.18 5.56 2.49
C GLY A 319 14.28 6.54 2.10
N SER A 320 14.66 6.54 0.82
CA SER A 320 15.66 7.47 0.27
C SER A 320 15.09 8.84 -0.12
N GLY A 321 13.78 8.91 -0.34
CA GLY A 321 13.07 10.12 -0.79
C GLY A 321 12.66 11.08 0.34
N THR A 322 11.81 12.05 -0.02
CA THR A 322 11.22 12.95 0.99
C THR A 322 10.24 12.19 1.88
N LEU A 323 10.43 12.26 3.19
CA LEU A 323 9.60 11.53 4.17
C LEU A 323 8.61 12.43 4.92
N SER A 324 8.60 13.74 4.67
CA SER A 324 7.79 14.70 5.44
C SER A 324 6.28 14.45 5.28
N ALA A 325 5.81 14.21 4.06
CA ALA A 325 4.39 13.98 3.80
C ALA A 325 3.92 12.64 4.37
N ALA A 326 4.71 11.58 4.19
CA ALA A 326 4.43 10.28 4.79
C ALA A 326 4.44 10.37 6.33
N ARG A 327 5.48 10.97 6.94
CA ARG A 327 5.55 11.20 8.39
C ARG A 327 4.31 11.95 8.88
N SER A 328 3.92 13.03 8.20
CA SER A 328 2.74 13.82 8.58
C SER A 328 1.46 12.98 8.56
N LEU A 329 1.26 12.13 7.55
CA LEU A 329 0.11 11.21 7.52
C LEU A 329 0.12 10.24 8.71
N PHE A 330 1.25 9.56 8.94
CA PHE A 330 1.39 8.60 10.03
C PHE A 330 1.22 9.25 11.40
N THR A 331 1.87 10.39 11.65
CA THR A 331 1.76 11.12 12.92
C THR A 331 0.35 11.62 13.16
N THR A 332 -0.32 12.16 12.13
CA THR A 332 -1.71 12.64 12.28
C THR A 332 -2.65 11.48 12.56
N TRP A 333 -2.48 10.36 11.86
CA TRP A 333 -3.33 9.20 12.05
C TRP A 333 -3.10 8.50 13.40
N LEU A 334 -1.86 8.33 13.85
CA LEU A 334 -1.54 7.65 15.10
C LEU A 334 -1.69 8.56 16.33
N GLY A 335 -1.73 9.89 16.14
CA GLY A 335 -1.77 10.85 17.24
C GLY A 335 -0.47 10.92 18.05
N ARG A 336 0.64 10.38 17.53
CA ARG A 336 1.97 10.39 18.14
C ARG A 336 3.07 10.56 17.10
N GLU A 337 4.25 10.99 17.55
CA GLU A 337 5.41 11.08 16.66
C GLU A 337 5.85 9.69 16.18
N VAL A 338 6.25 9.61 14.91
CA VAL A 338 6.84 8.41 14.31
C VAL A 338 8.30 8.71 13.98
N ALA A 339 9.19 7.84 14.44
CA ALA A 339 10.62 7.96 14.19
C ALA A 339 10.90 7.88 12.68
N VAL A 340 11.85 8.68 12.20
CA VAL A 340 12.23 8.70 10.79
C VAL A 340 13.71 8.36 10.67
N GLN A 341 13.98 7.30 9.91
CA GLN A 341 15.34 6.92 9.52
C GLN A 341 15.51 7.19 8.03
N ARG A 342 16.24 8.26 7.68
CA ARG A 342 16.55 8.55 6.28
C ARG A 342 17.70 7.67 5.80
N ILE A 343 17.50 7.00 4.67
CA ILE A 343 18.57 6.27 4.00
C ILE A 343 19.20 7.23 3.01
N ARG A 344 20.44 7.63 3.28
CA ARG A 344 21.18 8.48 2.33
C ARG A 344 21.60 7.60 1.15
N PRO A 345 21.38 8.03 -0.10
CA PRO A 345 22.00 7.37 -1.23
C PRO A 345 23.52 7.44 -1.01
N GLN A 346 24.18 6.28 -1.04
CA GLN A 346 25.64 6.27 -1.10
C GLN A 346 26.02 6.81 -2.48
N MET A 347 26.43 8.08 -2.56
CA MET A 347 27.07 8.59 -3.76
C MET A 347 28.42 7.89 -3.88
N GLY A 348 28.56 7.03 -4.88
CA GLY A 348 29.82 6.40 -5.24
C GLY A 348 29.95 4.97 -4.70
N LEU A 349 29.58 4.02 -5.54
CA LEU A 349 30.40 2.88 -5.92
C LEU A 349 29.92 2.51 -7.33
N MET A 350 30.48 3.15 -8.36
CA MET A 350 30.49 2.46 -9.65
C MET A 350 31.22 1.13 -9.41
N PRO A 351 30.69 -0.01 -9.87
CA PRO A 351 31.43 -1.25 -9.78
C PRO A 351 32.73 -1.04 -10.55
N VAL A 352 33.85 -0.99 -9.84
CA VAL A 352 35.17 -1.16 -10.44
C VAL A 352 35.17 -2.60 -10.91
N THR A 353 34.89 -2.81 -12.19
CA THR A 353 35.14 -4.08 -12.85
C THR A 353 36.63 -4.34 -12.74
N VAL A 354 37.02 -5.31 -11.91
CA VAL A 354 38.40 -5.79 -11.83
C VAL A 354 38.73 -6.38 -13.19
N GLY A 355 39.36 -5.58 -14.05
CA GLY A 355 39.59 -5.96 -15.44
C GLY A 355 40.31 -4.93 -16.30
N GLN A 356 40.58 -3.71 -15.82
CA GLN A 356 41.47 -2.78 -16.51
C GLN A 356 42.33 -2.01 -15.49
N VAL A 357 43.53 -2.54 -15.26
CA VAL A 357 44.72 -1.77 -14.86
C VAL A 357 45.65 -1.86 -16.09
N PRO A 358 46.28 -0.75 -16.51
CA PRO A 358 47.09 -0.69 -17.74
C PRO A 358 48.21 -1.72 -17.83
#